data_AF-H6MT90-F1
#
_entry.id   AF-H6MT90-F1
#
_cell.length_a   1.000
_cell.length_b   1.000
_cell.length_c   1.000
_cell.angle_alpha   90.00
_cell.angle_beta   90.00
_cell.angle_gamma   90.00
#
_symmetry.space_group_name_H-M   'P 1'
#
loop_
_entity.id
_entity.type
_entity.pdbx_description
1 polymer ?
#
loop_
_entity_poly.entity_id
_entity_poly.type
_entity_poly.pdbx_seq_one_letter_code
_entity_poly.pdbx_strand_id
1 'polypeptide(L)'
;MIVFLALCALVTGGLSAGPAHAAPPAPPSADPFYTPPAGLSSARPGAILRQREVTLGYAGTGLPAQATQLLYRTTDTFGRPSSTVTTIISPPGAAPGSARKIVSYHEFYDALGSQCDPSYTLRGGSSQAAPIDLAMITTMVAAGYTVVVPDYEGPQLRWTIGRESAYAALDGIRAAERHLGVPASTPVGLFGYSGGSIPTGFGAELAPAYAPELNLVGAAAGGVLVNPAHNLPYVNGTPRWSAVIPALMDVYDRTYDIGIGQYLSPKGTQVLDEIRGECINDFLGKYPGLTDASLLKPQYPSLLDVPGIPAAIAANVMGSVGTPRTPMMLGIGDADGRGDGVMLVGDVVGLARSYCSRGLSTAVHVYRGDDHLRAFGPFTADAWTFLQGRFAGRPAGGC
;
A
#
# COMPACT_ATOMS: atom_id res chain seq x y z
N MET A 1 52.11 -0.20 -69.36
CA MET A 1 50.74 -0.52 -69.78
C MET A 1 49.84 -0.37 -68.55
N ILE A 2 49.12 0.76 -68.52
CA ILE A 2 47.96 1.14 -67.71
C ILE A 2 47.94 0.75 -66.21
N VAL A 3 48.22 1.76 -65.38
CA VAL A 3 47.95 1.85 -63.95
C VAL A 3 46.45 2.08 -63.73
N PHE A 4 45.81 1.27 -62.88
CA PHE A 4 44.48 1.57 -62.32
C PHE A 4 44.60 1.79 -60.81
N LEU A 5 44.48 3.05 -60.37
CA LEU A 5 44.29 3.41 -58.97
C LEU A 5 42.84 3.09 -58.57
N ALA A 6 42.66 2.19 -57.60
CA ALA A 6 41.38 1.96 -56.94
C ALA A 6 41.23 2.94 -55.76
N LEU A 7 40.27 3.86 -55.87
CA LEU A 7 39.93 4.83 -54.84
C LEU A 7 39.01 4.14 -53.80
N CYS A 8 39.53 3.82 -52.62
CA CYS A 8 38.72 3.35 -51.49
C CYS A 8 38.01 4.55 -50.83
N ALA A 9 36.71 4.68 -51.06
CA ALA A 9 35.86 5.60 -50.30
C ALA A 9 35.58 4.99 -48.91
N LEU A 10 36.14 5.61 -47.86
CA LEU A 10 35.77 5.31 -46.48
C LEU A 10 34.36 5.88 -46.20
N VAL A 11 33.37 5.00 -46.18
CA VAL A 11 32.04 5.30 -45.62
C VAL A 11 32.17 5.22 -44.10
N THR A 12 32.27 6.37 -43.43
CA THR A 12 32.15 6.46 -41.98
C THR A 12 30.68 6.28 -41.60
N GLY A 13 30.28 5.02 -41.43
CA GLY A 13 29.00 4.68 -40.80
C GLY A 13 28.99 5.20 -39.36
N GLY A 14 28.34 6.33 -39.14
CA GLY A 14 28.00 6.79 -37.79
C GLY A 14 27.06 5.77 -37.17
N LEU A 15 27.59 4.94 -36.26
CA LEU A 15 26.77 4.15 -35.35
C LEU A 15 26.05 5.14 -34.43
N SER A 16 24.83 5.53 -34.80
CA SER A 16 23.90 6.15 -33.86
C SER A 16 23.65 5.14 -32.76
N ALA A 17 24.27 5.36 -31.59
CA ALA A 17 23.93 4.61 -30.40
C ALA A 17 22.41 4.78 -30.18
N GLY A 18 21.66 3.68 -30.31
CA GLY A 18 20.26 3.66 -29.92
C GLY A 18 20.13 4.09 -28.46
N PRO A 19 18.95 4.56 -28.02
CA PRO A 19 18.74 4.94 -26.63
C PRO A 19 19.15 3.76 -25.73
N ALA A 20 20.16 3.99 -24.89
CA ALA A 20 20.58 3.04 -23.89
C ALA A 20 19.38 2.77 -22.98
N HIS A 21 18.84 1.56 -23.04
CA HIS A 21 17.82 1.14 -22.10
C HIS A 21 18.47 1.15 -20.72
N ALA A 22 17.95 1.97 -19.81
CA ALA A 22 18.42 1.99 -18.44
C ALA A 22 18.30 0.56 -17.87
N ALA A 23 19.36 0.08 -17.20
CA ALA A 23 19.29 -1.20 -16.52
C ALA A 23 18.11 -1.18 -15.52
N PRO A 24 17.34 -2.29 -15.39
CA PRO A 24 16.26 -2.36 -14.43
C PRO A 24 16.76 -1.99 -13.02
N PRO A 25 15.92 -1.36 -12.18
CA PRO A 25 16.30 -1.10 -10.80
C PRO A 25 16.64 -2.41 -10.08
N ALA A 26 17.64 -2.37 -9.19
CA ALA A 26 17.89 -3.48 -8.28
C ALA A 26 16.67 -3.65 -7.34
N PRO A 27 16.27 -4.89 -7.02
CA PRO A 27 15.20 -5.13 -6.06
C PRO A 27 15.59 -4.62 -4.67
N PRO A 28 14.63 -4.24 -3.81
CA PRO A 28 14.94 -3.64 -2.52
C PRO A 28 15.86 -4.49 -1.63
N SER A 29 15.69 -5.82 -1.66
CA SER A 29 16.54 -6.78 -0.95
C SER A 29 18.02 -6.75 -1.36
N ALA A 30 18.35 -6.19 -2.53
CA ALA A 30 19.71 -6.06 -3.06
C ALA A 30 20.17 -4.61 -3.23
N ASP A 31 19.37 -3.63 -2.78
CA ASP A 31 19.64 -2.21 -2.94
C ASP A 31 20.04 -1.58 -1.59
N PRO A 32 21.31 -1.15 -1.42
CA PRO A 32 21.78 -0.55 -0.17
C PRO A 32 21.02 0.71 0.26
N PHE A 33 20.21 1.31 -0.62
CA PHE A 33 19.32 2.41 -0.27
C PHE A 33 18.32 2.05 0.83
N TYR A 34 17.85 0.80 0.87
CA TYR A 34 16.87 0.32 1.86
C TYR A 34 17.48 -0.02 3.21
N THR A 35 18.81 -0.11 3.30
CA THR A 35 19.51 -0.39 4.56
C THR A 35 19.63 0.90 5.39
N PRO A 36 19.02 0.97 6.59
CA PRO A 36 19.13 2.16 7.43
C PRO A 36 20.57 2.38 7.91
N PRO A 37 21.02 3.64 8.05
CA PRO A 37 22.29 3.95 8.67
C PRO A 37 22.27 3.62 10.17
N ALA A 38 23.44 3.59 10.80
CA ALA A 38 23.55 3.57 12.26
C ALA A 38 22.82 4.78 12.89
N GLY A 39 22.33 4.63 14.12
CA GLY A 39 21.62 5.70 14.83
C GLY A 39 20.13 5.83 14.51
N LEU A 40 19.51 4.83 13.87
CA LEU A 40 18.07 4.82 13.60
C LEU A 40 17.22 5.09 14.86
N SER A 41 17.66 4.58 16.01
CA SER A 41 16.95 4.73 17.30
C SER A 41 16.94 6.17 17.86
N SER A 42 17.92 7.01 17.50
CA SER A 42 17.97 8.41 17.93
C SER A 42 17.25 9.36 16.97
N ALA A 43 16.99 8.92 15.74
CA ALA A 43 16.22 9.68 14.77
C ALA A 43 14.72 9.71 15.15
N ARG A 44 14.09 10.87 14.91
CA ARG A 44 12.65 11.07 15.17
C ARG A 44 11.80 10.46 14.05
N PRO A 45 10.55 10.04 14.33
CA PRO A 45 9.58 9.66 13.30
C PRO A 45 9.51 10.67 12.15
N GLY A 46 9.59 10.18 10.91
CA GLY A 46 9.63 10.95 9.66
C GLY A 46 10.96 11.69 9.40
N ALA A 47 12.04 11.39 10.11
CA ALA A 47 13.36 11.92 9.78
C ALA A 47 13.88 11.28 8.49
N ILE A 48 14.38 12.10 7.56
CA ILE A 48 14.96 11.63 6.30
C ILE A 48 16.36 11.06 6.59
N LEU A 49 16.56 9.80 6.26
CA LEU A 49 17.81 9.06 6.46
C LEU A 49 18.65 9.05 5.19
N ARG A 50 18.01 8.91 4.02
CA ARG A 50 18.61 9.00 2.69
C ARG A 50 17.58 9.55 1.70
N GLN A 51 18.08 10.12 0.61
CA GLN A 51 17.24 10.55 -0.51
C GLN A 51 17.91 10.22 -1.84
N ARG A 52 17.10 9.98 -2.87
CA ARG A 52 17.55 9.86 -4.27
C ARG A 52 16.47 10.31 -5.23
N GLU A 53 16.90 10.87 -6.35
CA GLU A 53 16.04 11.07 -7.51
C GLU A 53 15.89 9.76 -8.29
N VAL A 54 14.68 9.48 -8.76
CA VAL A 54 14.37 8.31 -9.58
C VAL A 54 13.50 8.71 -10.75
N THR A 55 13.56 7.90 -11.81
CA THR A 55 12.64 7.99 -12.93
C THR A 55 11.52 6.98 -12.69
N LEU A 56 10.27 7.43 -12.86
CA LEU A 56 9.12 6.53 -12.80
C LEU A 56 9.20 5.54 -13.96
N GLY A 57 8.62 4.37 -13.79
CA GLY A 57 8.60 3.34 -14.81
C GLY A 57 7.47 2.34 -14.60
N TYR A 58 7.23 1.54 -15.62
CA TYR A 58 6.28 0.43 -15.59
C TYR A 58 6.84 -0.74 -16.40
N ALA A 59 6.81 -1.95 -15.82
CA ALA A 59 7.22 -3.18 -16.48
C ALA A 59 8.57 -3.08 -17.24
N GLY A 60 9.62 -2.60 -16.55
CA GLY A 60 10.97 -2.41 -17.12
C GLY A 60 11.13 -1.19 -18.03
N THR A 61 10.07 -0.43 -18.30
CA THR A 61 10.08 0.74 -19.17
C THR A 61 10.07 2.02 -18.35
N GLY A 62 11.07 2.89 -18.53
CA GLY A 62 11.09 4.22 -17.92
C GLY A 62 10.05 5.15 -18.56
N LEU A 63 9.48 6.03 -17.75
CA LEU A 63 8.52 7.07 -18.13
C LEU A 63 9.18 8.45 -17.99
N PRO A 64 8.78 9.47 -18.76
CA PRO A 64 9.34 10.81 -18.68
C PRO A 64 8.80 11.59 -17.47
N ALA A 65 8.82 10.98 -16.29
CA ALA A 65 8.37 11.54 -15.03
C ALA A 65 9.39 11.23 -13.94
N GLN A 66 9.80 12.27 -13.21
CA GLN A 66 10.74 12.15 -12.11
C GLN A 66 10.01 12.08 -10.78
N ALA A 67 10.61 11.40 -9.82
CA ALA A 67 10.16 11.33 -8.45
C ALA A 67 11.36 11.32 -7.50
N THR A 68 11.11 11.68 -6.24
CA THR A 68 12.12 11.57 -5.19
C THR A 68 11.76 10.42 -4.27
N GLN A 69 12.72 9.55 -3.97
CA GLN A 69 12.58 8.54 -2.92
C GLN A 69 13.30 8.97 -1.66
N LEU A 70 12.63 8.82 -0.54
CA LEU A 70 13.19 9.07 0.78
C LEU A 70 13.18 7.76 1.57
N LEU A 71 14.34 7.34 2.06
CA LEU A 71 14.39 6.41 3.20
C LEU A 71 14.17 7.25 4.45
N TYR A 72 13.17 6.90 5.26
CA TYR A 72 12.85 7.66 6.47
C TYR A 72 12.66 6.75 7.68
N ARG A 73 12.89 7.32 8.87
CA ARG A 73 12.68 6.65 10.15
C ARG A 73 11.17 6.57 10.42
N THR A 74 10.66 5.39 10.73
CA THR A 74 9.30 5.14 11.24
C THR A 74 9.30 4.24 12.49
N THR A 75 8.14 3.73 12.89
CA THR A 75 7.94 2.86 14.05
C THR A 75 7.21 1.59 13.63
N ASP A 76 7.67 0.44 14.12
CA ASP A 76 7.02 -0.84 13.85
C ASP A 76 5.78 -1.06 14.74
N THR A 77 5.03 -2.14 14.51
CA THR A 77 3.81 -2.42 15.30
C THR A 77 4.06 -2.60 16.80
N PHE A 78 5.30 -2.87 17.22
CA PHE A 78 5.70 -3.09 18.61
C PHE A 78 6.28 -1.83 19.27
N GLY A 79 6.26 -0.69 18.58
CA GLY A 79 6.79 0.58 19.08
C GLY A 79 8.31 0.74 18.91
N ARG A 80 8.98 -0.19 18.20
CA ARG A 80 10.43 -0.15 17.99
C ARG A 80 10.77 0.74 16.79
N PRO A 81 11.96 1.39 16.78
CA PRO A 81 12.42 2.13 15.60
C PRO A 81 12.52 1.22 14.37
N SER A 82 11.98 1.68 13.25
CA SER A 82 12.07 1.03 11.93
C SER A 82 12.37 2.08 10.87
N SER A 83 12.56 1.66 9.61
CA SER A 83 12.70 2.55 8.47
C SER A 83 12.01 1.97 7.25
N THR A 84 11.43 2.81 6.41
CA THR A 84 10.88 2.40 5.13
C THR A 84 11.05 3.51 4.10
N VAL A 85 10.59 3.28 2.87
CA VAL A 85 10.73 4.22 1.76
C VAL A 85 9.38 4.88 1.43
N THR A 86 9.44 6.12 0.97
CA THR A 86 8.31 6.77 0.30
C THR A 86 8.77 7.38 -1.01
N THR A 87 7.91 7.31 -2.02
CA THR A 87 8.10 7.95 -3.34
C THR A 87 7.23 9.20 -3.42
N ILE A 88 7.84 10.34 -3.73
CA ILE A 88 7.19 11.64 -3.85
C ILE A 88 7.15 12.02 -5.32
N ILE A 89 5.94 12.19 -5.86
CA ILE A 89 5.71 12.65 -7.23
C ILE A 89 5.06 14.02 -7.17
N SER A 90 5.74 15.04 -7.71
CA SER A 90 5.23 16.41 -7.74
C SER A 90 4.78 16.81 -9.15
N PRO A 91 3.78 17.71 -9.26
CA PRO A 91 3.43 18.31 -10.55
C PRO A 91 4.64 18.99 -11.20
N PRO A 92 4.78 18.93 -12.54
CA PRO A 92 5.86 19.61 -13.25
C PRO A 92 5.93 21.11 -12.90
N GLY A 93 7.15 21.61 -12.67
CA GLY A 93 7.38 23.03 -12.36
C GLY A 93 7.05 23.45 -10.91
N ALA A 94 6.64 22.52 -10.04
CA ALA A 94 6.39 22.84 -8.64
C ALA A 94 7.71 23.15 -7.90
N ALA A 95 7.92 24.42 -7.52
CA ALA A 95 9.11 24.87 -6.80
C ALA A 95 9.13 24.43 -5.32
N PRO A 96 10.30 24.19 -4.70
CA PRO A 96 10.40 23.95 -3.25
C PRO A 96 9.71 25.05 -2.43
N GLY A 97 9.04 24.68 -1.36
CA GLY A 97 8.29 25.60 -0.48
C GLY A 97 7.01 26.20 -1.08
N SER A 98 6.64 25.87 -2.32
CA SER A 98 5.37 26.33 -2.89
C SER A 98 4.18 25.70 -2.15
N ALA A 99 3.08 26.46 -2.06
CA ALA A 99 1.83 25.92 -1.52
C ALA A 99 1.35 24.73 -2.36
N ARG A 100 0.98 23.63 -1.70
CA ARG A 100 0.63 22.35 -2.33
C ARG A 100 -0.51 21.69 -1.59
N LYS A 101 -1.15 20.74 -2.26
CA LYS A 101 -2.05 19.76 -1.67
C LYS A 101 -1.39 18.41 -1.81
N ILE A 102 -1.28 17.67 -0.71
CA ILE A 102 -0.64 16.36 -0.70
C ILE A 102 -1.71 15.28 -0.67
N VAL A 103 -1.59 14.26 -1.51
CA VAL A 103 -2.33 13.01 -1.36
C VAL A 103 -1.35 11.93 -0.92
N SER A 104 -1.56 11.36 0.27
CA SER A 104 -0.92 10.11 0.66
C SER A 104 -1.71 8.98 0.00
N TYR A 105 -1.16 8.44 -1.08
CA TYR A 105 -1.78 7.38 -1.87
C TYR A 105 -1.20 6.04 -1.41
N HIS A 106 -2.08 5.14 -1.01
CA HIS A 106 -1.70 3.82 -0.49
C HIS A 106 -2.05 2.75 -1.52
N GLU A 107 -1.04 2.25 -2.24
CA GLU A 107 -1.18 1.15 -3.20
C GLU A 107 -1.63 -0.15 -2.50
N PHE A 108 -2.38 -1.01 -3.16
CA PHE A 108 -2.76 -2.34 -2.62
C PHE A 108 -1.77 -3.42 -3.05
N TYR A 109 -0.51 -3.27 -2.65
CA TYR A 109 0.56 -4.13 -3.15
C TYR A 109 0.62 -5.51 -2.45
N ASP A 110 0.01 -5.62 -1.26
CA ASP A 110 -0.36 -6.87 -0.58
C ASP A 110 0.74 -7.93 -0.59
N ALA A 111 1.92 -7.55 -0.09
CA ALA A 111 3.15 -8.24 -0.44
C ALA A 111 3.64 -9.26 0.58
N LEU A 112 4.28 -10.29 0.05
CA LEU A 112 5.12 -11.22 0.81
C LEU A 112 6.59 -11.16 0.40
N GLY A 113 6.92 -10.40 -0.66
CA GLY A 113 8.29 -10.16 -1.16
C GLY A 113 8.60 -8.68 -1.44
N SER A 114 9.87 -8.29 -1.28
CA SER A 114 10.26 -6.86 -1.37
C SER A 114 10.21 -6.32 -2.80
N GLN A 115 10.23 -7.20 -3.80
CA GLN A 115 10.03 -6.81 -5.21
C GLN A 115 8.60 -6.29 -5.49
N CYS A 116 7.72 -6.35 -4.50
CA CYS A 116 6.36 -5.82 -4.58
C CYS A 116 6.25 -4.41 -3.99
N ASP A 117 7.31 -3.90 -3.32
CA ASP A 117 7.29 -2.59 -2.68
C ASP A 117 6.97 -1.48 -3.72
N PRO A 118 6.03 -0.56 -3.42
CA PRO A 118 5.67 0.55 -4.31
C PRO A 118 6.88 1.34 -4.80
N SER A 119 7.85 1.61 -3.93
CA SER A 119 9.09 2.31 -4.30
C SER A 119 9.93 1.56 -5.34
N TYR A 120 9.80 0.24 -5.44
CA TYR A 120 10.46 -0.54 -6.50
C TYR A 120 9.63 -0.61 -7.77
N THR A 121 8.34 -0.94 -7.66
CA THR A 121 7.44 -1.13 -8.80
C THR A 121 7.22 0.18 -9.57
N LEU A 122 7.11 1.32 -8.88
CA LEU A 122 7.00 2.64 -9.49
C LEU A 122 8.23 3.07 -10.29
N ARG A 123 9.38 2.41 -10.14
CA ARG A 123 10.59 2.62 -10.96
C ARG A 123 10.64 1.70 -12.19
N GLY A 124 9.59 0.93 -12.44
CA GLY A 124 9.56 -0.10 -13.47
C GLY A 124 10.18 -1.43 -13.03
N GLY A 125 10.30 -1.68 -11.73
CA GLY A 125 10.62 -3.00 -11.20
C GLY A 125 9.63 -4.06 -11.70
N SER A 126 10.11 -5.29 -11.90
CA SER A 126 9.28 -6.38 -12.41
C SER A 126 8.32 -6.87 -11.31
N SER A 127 7.03 -6.54 -11.45
CA SER A 127 5.94 -7.20 -10.76
C SER A 127 4.82 -7.47 -11.75
N GLN A 128 3.97 -8.47 -11.50
CA GLN A 128 2.75 -8.69 -12.29
C GLN A 128 1.63 -7.69 -11.93
N ALA A 129 1.94 -6.61 -11.20
CA ALA A 129 0.95 -5.62 -10.79
C ALA A 129 0.38 -4.87 -11.99
N ALA A 130 -0.95 -4.78 -12.05
CA ALA A 130 -1.64 -3.97 -13.04
C ALA A 130 -1.24 -2.48 -12.86
N PRO A 131 -1.16 -1.68 -13.94
CA PRO A 131 -0.70 -0.28 -13.88
C PRO A 131 -1.74 0.68 -13.25
N ILE A 132 -2.74 0.14 -12.54
CA ILE A 132 -3.89 0.90 -12.04
C ILE A 132 -3.44 1.98 -11.07
N ASP A 133 -2.56 1.64 -10.12
CA ASP A 133 -2.03 2.60 -9.15
C ASP A 133 -1.23 3.71 -9.83
N LEU A 134 -0.39 3.37 -10.82
CA LEU A 134 0.36 4.36 -11.58
C LEU A 134 -0.56 5.30 -12.39
N ALA A 135 -1.65 4.78 -12.96
CA ALA A 135 -2.66 5.60 -13.63
C ALA A 135 -3.36 6.56 -12.65
N MET A 136 -3.64 6.11 -11.42
CA MET A 136 -4.22 6.94 -10.37
C MET A 136 -3.26 8.04 -9.92
N ILE A 137 -2.01 7.68 -9.62
CA ILE A 137 -0.94 8.60 -9.23
C ILE A 137 -0.75 9.67 -10.31
N THR A 138 -0.61 9.27 -11.58
CA THR A 138 -0.42 10.22 -12.68
C THR A 138 -1.63 11.14 -12.87
N THR A 139 -2.85 10.65 -12.69
CA THR A 139 -4.07 11.46 -12.74
C THR A 139 -4.11 12.50 -11.61
N MET A 140 -3.76 12.12 -10.38
CA MET A 140 -3.69 13.06 -9.25
C MET A 140 -2.60 14.12 -9.45
N VAL A 141 -1.42 13.72 -9.94
CA VAL A 141 -0.32 14.64 -10.26
C VAL A 141 -0.72 15.62 -11.36
N ALA A 142 -1.38 15.14 -12.42
CA ALA A 142 -1.90 15.99 -13.50
C ALA A 142 -2.98 16.97 -13.02
N ALA A 143 -3.73 16.60 -11.98
CA ALA A 143 -4.70 17.48 -11.31
C ALA A 143 -4.05 18.48 -10.33
N GLY A 144 -2.71 18.52 -10.23
CA GLY A 144 -1.95 19.51 -9.45
C GLY A 144 -1.65 19.10 -8.01
N TYR A 145 -1.82 17.82 -7.66
CA TYR A 145 -1.50 17.30 -6.33
C TYR A 145 -0.08 16.75 -6.29
N THR A 146 0.62 16.96 -5.17
CA THR A 146 1.81 16.16 -4.87
C THR A 146 1.35 14.84 -4.28
N VAL A 147 1.80 13.72 -4.83
CA VAL A 147 1.44 12.37 -4.38
C VAL A 147 2.61 11.76 -3.61
N VAL A 148 2.32 11.21 -2.44
CA VAL A 148 3.27 10.53 -1.55
C VAL A 148 2.83 9.07 -1.44
N VAL A 149 3.69 8.16 -1.85
CA VAL A 149 3.40 6.71 -1.90
C VAL A 149 4.36 5.99 -0.96
N PRO A 150 3.95 5.62 0.26
CA PRO A 150 4.79 4.92 1.23
C PRO A 150 4.77 3.40 1.03
N ASP A 151 5.91 2.75 1.24
CA ASP A 151 6.01 1.31 1.43
C ASP A 151 5.56 0.97 2.87
N TYR A 152 4.25 0.96 3.08
CA TYR A 152 3.65 0.99 4.42
C TYR A 152 3.75 -0.34 5.19
N GLU A 153 3.95 -1.46 4.52
CA GLU A 153 4.18 -2.77 5.14
C GLU A 153 5.58 -2.89 5.75
N GLY A 154 6.44 -1.89 5.52
CA GLY A 154 7.78 -1.81 6.08
C GLY A 154 8.75 -2.84 5.48
N PRO A 155 10.01 -2.87 5.98
CA PRO A 155 11.04 -3.75 5.43
C PRO A 155 10.78 -5.24 5.72
N GLN A 156 9.82 -5.53 6.60
CA GLN A 156 9.35 -6.89 6.87
C GLN A 156 8.07 -7.22 6.10
N LEU A 157 7.52 -6.35 5.24
CA LEU A 157 6.33 -6.66 4.41
C LEU A 157 5.14 -7.14 5.23
N ARG A 158 4.92 -6.53 6.40
CA ARG A 158 3.89 -6.91 7.37
C ARG A 158 2.50 -6.47 6.90
N TRP A 159 2.05 -7.06 5.80
CA TRP A 159 0.73 -6.85 5.24
C TRP A 159 -0.37 -7.09 6.29
N THR A 160 -1.41 -6.25 6.28
CA THR A 160 -2.51 -6.25 7.28
C THR A 160 -2.17 -5.80 8.70
N ILE A 161 -0.90 -5.52 9.02
CA ILE A 161 -0.51 -5.02 10.35
C ILE A 161 -0.77 -3.52 10.47
N GLY A 162 -1.96 -3.17 10.98
CA GLY A 162 -2.54 -1.83 10.90
C GLY A 162 -1.70 -0.72 11.53
N ARG A 163 -1.15 -0.93 12.73
CA ARG A 163 -0.32 0.09 13.42
C ARG A 163 0.94 0.43 12.65
N GLU A 164 1.63 -0.58 12.13
CA GLU A 164 2.86 -0.38 11.36
C GLU A 164 2.58 0.36 10.06
N SER A 165 1.54 -0.06 9.32
CA SER A 165 1.11 0.61 8.09
C SER A 165 0.73 2.07 8.31
N ALA A 166 0.03 2.37 9.40
CA ALA A 166 -0.32 3.73 9.77
C ALA A 166 0.90 4.59 10.11
N TYR A 167 1.82 4.08 10.94
CA TYR A 167 3.03 4.82 11.31
C TYR A 167 3.90 5.11 10.10
N ALA A 168 4.09 4.13 9.23
CA ALA A 168 4.81 4.31 7.97
C ALA A 168 4.15 5.42 7.13
N ALA A 169 2.85 5.33 6.85
CA ALA A 169 2.16 6.34 6.04
C ALA A 169 2.25 7.76 6.63
N LEU A 170 1.99 7.93 7.93
CA LEU A 170 2.04 9.23 8.61
C LEU A 170 3.47 9.80 8.65
N ASP A 171 4.47 8.96 8.88
CA ASP A 171 5.87 9.37 8.86
C ASP A 171 6.39 9.65 7.45
N GLY A 172 5.83 9.00 6.43
CA GLY A 172 6.06 9.29 5.01
C GLY A 172 5.58 10.70 4.65
N ILE A 173 4.40 11.10 5.13
CA ILE A 173 3.90 12.48 5.00
C ILE A 173 4.87 13.47 5.67
N ARG A 174 5.27 13.22 6.91
CA ARG A 174 6.24 14.07 7.63
C ARG A 174 7.57 14.21 6.88
N ALA A 175 8.08 13.11 6.32
CA ALA A 175 9.30 13.12 5.53
C ALA A 175 9.12 13.92 4.23
N ALA A 176 7.97 13.78 3.57
CA ALA A 176 7.64 14.54 2.37
C ALA A 176 7.52 16.05 2.64
N GLU A 177 6.82 16.45 3.70
CA GLU A 177 6.70 17.87 4.08
C GLU A 177 8.07 18.51 4.32
N ARG A 178 8.96 17.80 5.03
CA ARG A 178 10.34 18.23 5.26
C ARG A 178 11.14 18.35 3.97
N HIS A 179 11.08 17.35 3.10
CA HIS A 179 11.81 17.36 1.82
C HIS A 179 11.32 18.49 0.90
N LEU A 180 10.01 18.70 0.84
CA LEU A 180 9.38 19.74 0.02
C LEU A 180 9.54 21.15 0.61
N GLY A 181 9.97 21.27 1.87
CA GLY A 181 10.09 22.55 2.57
C GLY A 181 8.74 23.21 2.87
N VAL A 182 7.68 22.42 3.04
CA VAL A 182 6.32 22.91 3.32
C VAL A 182 5.97 22.69 4.80
N PRO A 183 5.10 23.54 5.39
CA PRO A 183 4.73 23.40 6.80
C PRO A 183 3.78 22.22 7.05
N ALA A 184 3.72 21.72 8.28
CA ALA A 184 2.78 20.66 8.70
C ALA A 184 1.29 21.04 8.56
N SER A 185 1.00 22.33 8.37
CA SER A 185 -0.34 22.81 8.03
C SER A 185 -0.73 22.54 6.56
N THR A 186 0.16 21.96 5.76
CA THR A 186 -0.13 21.60 4.35
C THR A 186 -1.29 20.61 4.32
N PRO A 187 -2.37 20.87 3.57
CA PRO A 187 -3.51 19.97 3.55
C PRO A 187 -3.13 18.63 2.93
N VAL A 188 -3.43 17.55 3.63
CA VAL A 188 -3.14 16.17 3.24
C VAL A 188 -4.44 15.34 3.19
N GLY A 189 -4.68 14.68 2.07
CA GLY A 189 -5.74 13.67 1.93
C GLY A 189 -5.16 12.27 1.97
N LEU A 190 -5.81 11.32 2.64
CA LEU A 190 -5.45 9.90 2.60
C LEU A 190 -6.36 9.18 1.61
N PHE A 191 -5.79 8.35 0.73
CA PHE A 191 -6.53 7.57 -0.25
C PHE A 191 -5.98 6.14 -0.31
N GLY A 192 -6.86 5.15 -0.23
CA GLY A 192 -6.47 3.77 -0.48
C GLY A 192 -7.67 2.83 -0.67
N TYR A 193 -7.45 1.76 -1.42
CA TYR A 193 -8.43 0.72 -1.69
C TYR A 193 -7.87 -0.65 -1.35
N SER A 194 -8.70 -1.63 -0.99
CA SER A 194 -8.27 -3.00 -0.67
C SER A 194 -7.18 -2.99 0.41
N GLY A 195 -6.00 -3.55 0.18
CA GLY A 195 -4.86 -3.43 1.11
C GLY A 195 -4.48 -2.00 1.47
N GLY A 196 -4.56 -1.07 0.51
CA GLY A 196 -4.33 0.36 0.73
C GLY A 196 -5.34 0.99 1.72
N SER A 197 -6.47 0.35 1.98
CA SER A 197 -7.41 0.80 3.02
C SER A 197 -6.81 0.70 4.43
N ILE A 198 -5.83 -0.19 4.65
CA ILE A 198 -5.22 -0.44 5.96
C ILE A 198 -4.47 0.80 6.46
N PRO A 199 -3.41 1.31 5.79
CA PRO A 199 -2.76 2.56 6.21
C PRO A 199 -3.70 3.77 6.16
N THR A 200 -4.71 3.77 5.29
CA THR A 200 -5.69 4.86 5.19
C THR A 200 -6.54 4.96 6.45
N GLY A 201 -7.16 3.84 6.86
CA GLY A 201 -8.06 3.78 8.01
C GLY A 201 -7.30 3.86 9.34
N PHE A 202 -6.31 2.98 9.55
CA PHE A 202 -5.50 3.02 10.76
C PHE A 202 -4.70 4.32 10.88
N GLY A 203 -4.22 4.89 9.77
CA GLY A 203 -3.56 6.20 9.74
C GLY A 203 -4.48 7.30 10.23
N ALA A 204 -5.73 7.31 9.76
CA ALA A 204 -6.73 8.26 10.24
C ALA A 204 -7.04 8.08 11.73
N GLU A 205 -7.15 6.83 12.23
CA GLU A 205 -7.40 6.54 13.65
C GLU A 205 -6.26 6.96 14.58
N LEU A 206 -5.01 6.73 14.15
CA LEU A 206 -3.82 6.96 14.98
C LEU A 206 -3.28 8.38 14.85
N ALA A 207 -3.54 9.09 13.75
CA ALA A 207 -3.05 10.44 13.54
C ALA A 207 -3.32 11.39 14.73
N PRO A 208 -4.49 11.40 15.38
CA PRO A 208 -4.76 12.30 16.51
C PRO A 208 -3.82 12.15 17.69
N ALA A 209 -3.24 10.96 17.91
CA ALA A 209 -2.31 10.68 19.00
C ALA A 209 -0.85 10.60 18.52
N TYR A 210 -0.60 10.02 17.34
CA TYR A 210 0.74 9.77 16.82
C TYR A 210 1.32 10.92 16.00
N ALA A 211 0.48 11.58 15.19
CA ALA A 211 0.87 12.68 14.30
C ALA A 211 -0.14 13.84 14.34
N PRO A 212 -0.43 14.41 15.53
CA PRO A 212 -1.47 15.41 15.70
C PRO A 212 -1.21 16.71 14.94
N GLU A 213 0.04 16.96 14.54
CA GLU A 213 0.48 18.15 13.81
C GLU A 213 0.15 18.10 12.31
N LEU A 214 -0.13 16.93 11.74
CA LEU A 214 -0.44 16.79 10.32
C LEU A 214 -1.86 17.30 10.03
N ASN A 215 -1.98 18.16 9.02
CA ASN A 215 -3.28 18.67 8.57
C ASN A 215 -3.99 17.69 7.62
N LEU A 216 -4.51 16.59 8.20
CA LEU A 216 -5.32 15.63 7.46
C LEU A 216 -6.73 16.20 7.20
N VAL A 217 -7.05 16.49 5.94
CA VAL A 217 -8.34 17.11 5.55
C VAL A 217 -9.44 16.10 5.24
N GLY A 218 -9.07 14.85 4.93
CA GLY A 218 -10.00 13.74 4.80
C GLY A 218 -9.28 12.43 4.51
N ALA A 219 -9.96 11.31 4.77
CA ALA A 219 -9.47 9.98 4.42
C ALA A 219 -10.57 9.19 3.70
N ALA A 220 -10.24 8.64 2.53
CA ALA A 220 -11.13 7.83 1.72
C ALA A 220 -10.57 6.41 1.58
N ALA A 221 -11.22 5.44 2.20
CA ALA A 221 -10.82 4.04 2.25
C ALA A 221 -11.89 3.15 1.60
N GLY A 222 -11.53 2.32 0.61
CA GLY A 222 -12.48 1.44 -0.07
C GLY A 222 -12.06 -0.02 -0.01
N GLY A 223 -13.01 -0.96 -0.18
CA GLY A 223 -12.71 -2.40 -0.04
C GLY A 223 -12.10 -2.70 1.32
N VAL A 224 -12.69 -2.14 2.38
CA VAL A 224 -12.01 -1.95 3.67
C VAL A 224 -11.91 -3.27 4.45
N LEU A 225 -10.68 -3.68 4.79
CA LEU A 225 -10.43 -4.77 5.73
C LEU A 225 -10.60 -4.27 7.16
N VAL A 226 -11.79 -4.50 7.73
CA VAL A 226 -12.09 -4.08 9.11
C VAL A 226 -11.65 -5.13 10.13
N ASN A 227 -12.06 -6.38 9.94
CA ASN A 227 -11.75 -7.48 10.85
C ASN A 227 -11.28 -8.72 10.07
N PRO A 228 -9.97 -9.05 10.11
CA PRO A 228 -9.45 -10.25 9.46
C PRO A 228 -10.13 -11.55 9.91
N ALA A 229 -10.62 -11.64 11.15
CA ALA A 229 -11.30 -12.84 11.64
C ALA A 229 -12.65 -13.11 10.95
N HIS A 230 -13.32 -12.07 10.44
CA HIS A 230 -14.55 -12.23 9.67
C HIS A 230 -14.26 -12.48 8.18
N ASN A 231 -13.18 -11.88 7.66
CA ASN A 231 -12.71 -12.07 6.28
C ASN A 231 -12.29 -13.52 5.99
N LEU A 232 -11.50 -14.14 6.88
CA LEU A 232 -10.99 -15.52 6.72
C LEU A 232 -12.08 -16.54 6.33
N PRO A 233 -13.19 -16.70 7.10
CA PRO A 233 -14.25 -17.65 6.71
C PRO A 233 -15.02 -17.23 5.46
N TYR A 234 -15.03 -15.93 5.10
CA TYR A 234 -15.72 -15.45 3.90
C TYR A 234 -14.98 -15.82 2.61
N VAL A 235 -13.64 -15.78 2.62
CA VAL A 235 -12.79 -16.17 1.47
C VAL A 235 -12.47 -17.66 1.42
N ASN A 236 -12.68 -18.39 2.51
CA ASN A 236 -12.41 -19.82 2.64
C ASN A 236 -13.16 -20.65 1.59
N GLY A 237 -12.43 -21.43 0.79
CA GLY A 237 -12.99 -22.26 -0.28
C GLY A 237 -13.42 -21.50 -1.54
N THR A 238 -13.19 -20.17 -1.62
CA THR A 238 -13.49 -19.43 -2.85
C THR A 238 -12.49 -19.78 -3.97
N PRO A 239 -12.86 -19.64 -5.26
CA PRO A 239 -11.96 -19.98 -6.36
C PRO A 239 -10.72 -19.07 -6.48
N ARG A 240 -10.80 -17.83 -6.00
CA ARG A 240 -9.75 -16.81 -6.21
C ARG A 240 -9.12 -16.32 -4.91
N TRP A 241 -9.93 -15.94 -3.94
CA TRP A 241 -9.50 -15.20 -2.75
C TRP A 241 -9.08 -16.09 -1.58
N SER A 242 -9.28 -17.41 -1.69
CA SER A 242 -8.80 -18.38 -0.69
C SER A 242 -7.29 -18.36 -0.47
N ALA A 243 -6.51 -17.86 -1.43
CA ALA A 243 -5.06 -17.69 -1.30
C ALA A 243 -4.66 -16.58 -0.32
N VAL A 244 -5.58 -15.71 0.11
CA VAL A 244 -5.35 -14.74 1.20
C VAL A 244 -5.09 -15.46 2.53
N ILE A 245 -5.72 -16.62 2.75
CA ILE A 245 -5.57 -17.39 3.99
C ILE A 245 -4.10 -17.74 4.28
N PRO A 246 -3.38 -18.48 3.41
CA PRO A 246 -1.98 -18.82 3.67
C PRO A 246 -1.06 -17.57 3.70
N ALA A 247 -1.41 -16.48 3.00
CA ALA A 247 -0.66 -15.23 3.10
C ALA A 247 -0.79 -14.60 4.50
N LEU A 248 -1.99 -14.57 5.08
CA LEU A 248 -2.18 -14.14 6.46
C LEU A 248 -1.52 -15.11 7.45
N MET A 249 -1.57 -16.42 7.20
CA MET A 249 -0.81 -17.40 8.01
C MET A 249 0.66 -17.02 8.10
N ASP A 250 1.31 -16.75 6.96
CA ASP A 250 2.72 -16.34 6.93
C ASP A 250 2.97 -15.04 7.68
N VAL A 251 2.21 -13.97 7.37
CA VAL A 251 2.44 -12.65 7.95
C VAL A 251 2.23 -12.65 9.46
N TYR A 252 1.16 -13.27 9.95
CA TYR A 252 0.87 -13.33 11.39
C TYR A 252 1.89 -14.21 12.12
N ASP A 253 2.29 -15.34 11.53
CA ASP A 253 3.31 -16.21 12.12
C ASP A 253 4.62 -15.46 12.39
N ARG A 254 5.20 -14.87 11.35
CA ARG A 254 6.49 -14.20 11.43
C ARG A 254 6.45 -12.84 12.15
N THR A 255 5.27 -12.22 12.25
CA THR A 255 5.12 -10.97 13.01
C THR A 255 5.02 -11.23 14.51
N TYR A 256 4.22 -12.21 14.91
CA TYR A 256 3.88 -12.48 16.31
C TYR A 256 4.57 -13.70 16.92
N ASP A 257 5.47 -14.35 16.17
CA ASP A 257 6.23 -15.55 16.59
C ASP A 257 5.30 -16.69 17.05
N ILE A 258 4.29 -16.98 16.22
CA ILE A 258 3.24 -17.97 16.54
C ILE A 258 3.78 -19.40 16.48
N GLY A 259 4.79 -19.66 15.65
CA GLY A 259 5.30 -20.99 15.38
C GLY A 259 4.29 -21.82 14.61
N ILE A 260 3.71 -21.25 13.54
CA ILE A 260 2.56 -21.83 12.83
C ILE A 260 2.87 -23.20 12.22
N GLY A 261 4.15 -23.46 11.92
CA GLY A 261 4.63 -24.71 11.32
C GLY A 261 4.22 -25.97 12.08
N GLN A 262 4.04 -25.90 13.40
CA GLN A 262 3.58 -27.05 14.19
C GLN A 262 2.10 -27.40 13.98
N TYR A 263 1.31 -26.51 13.38
CA TYR A 263 -0.12 -26.68 13.12
C TYR A 263 -0.42 -26.99 11.65
N LEU A 264 0.56 -26.87 10.76
CA LEU A 264 0.38 -27.08 9.33
C LEU A 264 0.22 -28.57 8.97
N SER A 265 -0.60 -28.83 7.96
CA SER A 265 -0.58 -30.06 7.18
C SER A 265 0.62 -30.06 6.20
N PRO A 266 0.98 -31.20 5.58
CA PRO A 266 2.00 -31.21 4.52
C PRO A 266 1.66 -30.26 3.37
N LYS A 267 0.38 -30.15 3.01
CA LYS A 267 -0.09 -29.19 2.00
C LYS A 267 0.06 -27.75 2.49
N GLY A 268 -0.22 -27.48 3.76
CA GLY A 268 0.01 -26.17 4.38
C GLY A 268 1.47 -25.74 4.27
N THR A 269 2.40 -26.60 4.66
CA THR A 269 3.83 -26.35 4.52
C THR A 269 4.21 -26.03 3.08
N GLN A 270 3.77 -26.87 2.13
CA GLN A 270 4.04 -26.66 0.71
C GLN A 270 3.53 -25.30 0.21
N VAL A 271 2.25 -24.98 0.49
CA VAL A 271 1.64 -23.73 0.01
C VAL A 271 2.32 -22.50 0.62
N LEU A 272 2.64 -22.52 1.91
CA LEU A 272 3.34 -21.40 2.55
C LEU A 272 4.74 -21.20 1.96
N ASP A 273 5.48 -22.28 1.70
CA ASP A 273 6.80 -22.18 1.07
C ASP A 273 6.73 -21.68 -0.38
N GLU A 274 5.66 -21.99 -1.11
CA GLU A 274 5.45 -21.53 -2.48
C GLU A 274 5.09 -20.05 -2.58
N ILE A 275 4.32 -19.50 -1.64
CA ILE A 275 3.85 -18.09 -1.72
C ILE A 275 4.77 -17.09 -1.00
N ARG A 276 5.66 -17.56 -0.12
CA ARG A 276 6.61 -16.69 0.57
C ARG A 276 7.47 -15.95 -0.43
N GLY A 277 7.56 -14.64 -0.27
CA GLY A 277 8.30 -13.82 -1.21
C GLY A 277 7.57 -13.55 -2.53
N GLU A 278 6.31 -13.96 -2.71
CA GLU A 278 5.52 -13.64 -3.92
C GLU A 278 4.77 -12.30 -3.77
N CYS A 279 4.38 -11.69 -4.90
CA CYS A 279 3.42 -10.59 -4.92
C CYS A 279 1.99 -11.14 -5.02
N ILE A 280 0.98 -10.38 -4.58
CA ILE A 280 -0.41 -10.87 -4.56
C ILE A 280 -0.91 -11.43 -5.91
N ASN A 281 -0.50 -10.81 -7.01
CA ASN A 281 -0.91 -11.25 -8.35
C ASN A 281 -0.30 -12.61 -8.77
N ASP A 282 0.75 -13.08 -8.08
CA ASP A 282 1.40 -14.35 -8.36
C ASP A 282 0.70 -15.52 -7.64
N PHE A 283 0.05 -15.28 -6.49
CA PHE A 283 -0.63 -16.32 -5.72
C PHE A 283 -2.17 -16.30 -5.80
N LEU A 284 -2.80 -15.18 -6.17
CA LEU A 284 -4.26 -15.13 -6.31
C LEU A 284 -4.77 -16.10 -7.37
N GLY A 285 -5.74 -16.94 -7.02
CA GLY A 285 -6.32 -17.94 -7.91
C GLY A 285 -5.42 -19.16 -8.21
N LYS A 286 -4.19 -19.21 -7.69
CA LYS A 286 -3.26 -20.36 -7.83
C LYS A 286 -3.79 -21.62 -7.13
N TYR A 287 -4.57 -21.43 -6.05
CA TYR A 287 -5.15 -22.52 -5.26
C TYR A 287 -6.68 -22.38 -5.14
N PRO A 288 -7.43 -22.67 -6.21
CA PRO A 288 -8.89 -22.53 -6.19
C PRO A 288 -9.52 -23.51 -5.20
N GLY A 289 -10.42 -23.01 -4.34
CA GLY A 289 -11.10 -23.86 -3.35
C GLY A 289 -10.23 -24.24 -2.16
N LEU A 290 -9.10 -23.55 -1.94
CA LEU A 290 -8.25 -23.76 -0.77
C LEU A 290 -9.04 -23.47 0.51
N THR A 291 -8.87 -24.32 1.52
CA THR A 291 -9.52 -24.15 2.82
C THR A 291 -8.53 -24.26 3.97
N ASP A 292 -8.85 -23.62 5.10
CA ASP A 292 -8.14 -23.77 6.38
C ASP A 292 -7.87 -25.24 6.71
N ALA A 293 -8.93 -26.06 6.67
CA ALA A 293 -8.87 -27.49 6.96
C ALA A 293 -7.94 -28.29 6.02
N SER A 294 -7.63 -27.76 4.83
CA SER A 294 -6.64 -28.37 3.92
C SER A 294 -5.20 -27.94 4.22
N LEU A 295 -5.01 -26.80 4.86
CA LEU A 295 -3.71 -26.21 5.21
C LEU A 295 -3.25 -26.59 6.62
N LEU A 296 -4.18 -26.91 7.51
CA LEU A 296 -3.92 -27.19 8.92
C LEU A 296 -4.09 -28.68 9.26
N LYS A 297 -3.53 -29.09 10.39
CA LYS A 297 -3.75 -30.43 10.95
C LYS A 297 -5.22 -30.60 11.37
N PRO A 298 -5.77 -31.83 11.37
CA PRO A 298 -7.19 -32.07 11.65
C PRO A 298 -7.71 -31.53 12.99
N GLN A 299 -6.85 -31.30 13.98
CA GLN A 299 -7.22 -30.73 15.27
C GLN A 299 -7.53 -29.21 15.20
N TYR A 300 -7.19 -28.55 14.09
CA TYR A 300 -7.35 -27.10 13.87
C TYR A 300 -8.12 -26.88 12.57
N PRO A 301 -9.46 -27.02 12.56
CA PRO A 301 -10.26 -26.91 11.35
C PRO A 301 -10.31 -25.49 10.77
N SER A 302 -9.99 -24.46 11.56
CA SER A 302 -9.81 -23.07 11.13
C SER A 302 -8.47 -22.48 11.58
N LEU A 303 -7.97 -21.49 10.83
CA LEU A 303 -6.86 -20.66 11.27
C LEU A 303 -7.16 -19.95 12.60
N LEU A 304 -8.43 -19.66 12.89
CA LEU A 304 -8.85 -19.06 14.16
C LEU A 304 -8.76 -20.04 15.35
N ASP A 305 -8.57 -21.34 15.12
CA ASP A 305 -8.34 -22.33 16.18
C ASP A 305 -6.86 -22.42 16.58
N VAL A 306 -5.95 -21.82 15.79
CA VAL A 306 -4.51 -21.84 16.07
C VAL A 306 -4.19 -20.91 17.25
N PRO A 307 -3.55 -21.41 18.33
CA PRO A 307 -3.17 -20.59 19.47
C PRO A 307 -2.37 -19.34 19.06
N GLY A 308 -2.74 -18.19 19.62
CA GLY A 308 -2.10 -16.90 19.37
C GLY A 308 -2.67 -16.12 18.18
N ILE A 309 -3.20 -16.79 17.15
CA ILE A 309 -3.77 -16.12 15.97
C ILE A 309 -4.95 -15.19 16.32
N PRO A 310 -5.96 -15.60 17.11
CA PRO A 310 -7.06 -14.70 17.46
C PRO A 310 -6.61 -13.42 18.16
N ALA A 311 -5.62 -13.52 19.07
CA ALA A 311 -5.07 -12.36 19.77
C ALA A 311 -4.29 -11.43 18.83
N ALA A 312 -3.53 -12.00 17.91
CA ALA A 312 -2.80 -11.24 16.92
C ALA A 312 -3.74 -10.53 15.93
N ILE A 313 -4.80 -11.19 15.45
CA ILE A 313 -5.83 -10.57 14.61
C ILE A 313 -6.57 -9.46 15.37
N ALA A 314 -6.91 -9.68 16.65
CA ALA A 314 -7.60 -8.68 17.47
C ALA A 314 -6.80 -7.37 17.60
N ALA A 315 -5.47 -7.41 17.54
CA ALA A 315 -4.61 -6.23 17.53
C ALA A 315 -4.67 -5.42 16.22
N ASN A 316 -5.26 -5.98 15.16
CA ASN A 316 -5.37 -5.42 13.81
C ASN A 316 -6.83 -5.27 13.34
N VAL A 317 -7.75 -5.04 14.28
CA VAL A 317 -9.14 -4.69 13.95
C VAL A 317 -9.29 -3.18 13.80
N MET A 318 -9.73 -2.72 12.63
CA MET A 318 -9.97 -1.30 12.37
C MET A 318 -11.13 -0.78 13.21
N GLY A 319 -11.00 0.45 13.71
CA GLY A 319 -11.92 1.11 14.63
C GLY A 319 -11.58 0.89 16.10
N SER A 320 -10.55 0.10 16.41
CA SER A 320 -10.18 -0.29 17.79
C SER A 320 -8.98 0.47 18.35
N VAL A 321 -8.21 1.19 17.53
CA VAL A 321 -6.93 1.79 17.96
C VAL A 321 -6.98 3.29 18.16
N GLY A 322 -8.07 3.93 17.73
CA GLY A 322 -8.29 5.37 17.90
C GLY A 322 -9.63 5.81 17.32
N THR A 323 -9.82 7.13 17.28
CA THR A 323 -10.96 7.76 16.61
C THR A 323 -10.40 8.87 15.73
N PRO A 324 -10.60 8.83 14.41
CA PRO A 324 -10.13 9.89 13.54
C PRO A 324 -10.70 11.25 13.93
N ARG A 325 -9.93 12.33 13.69
CA ARG A 325 -10.43 13.71 13.72
C ARG A 325 -10.77 14.25 12.34
N THR A 326 -10.33 13.56 11.29
CA THR A 326 -10.54 13.94 9.90
C THR A 326 -11.76 13.23 9.34
N PRO A 327 -12.61 13.87 8.53
CA PRO A 327 -13.76 13.21 7.92
C PRO A 327 -13.37 11.95 7.15
N MET A 328 -14.21 10.92 7.27
CA MET A 328 -14.00 9.62 6.63
C MET A 328 -14.99 9.41 5.49
N MET A 329 -14.53 8.76 4.43
CA MET A 329 -15.39 8.10 3.46
C MET A 329 -14.98 6.64 3.36
N LEU A 330 -15.93 5.73 3.59
CA LEU A 330 -15.74 4.29 3.46
C LEU A 330 -16.49 3.78 2.22
N GLY A 331 -15.87 2.91 1.43
CA GLY A 331 -16.49 2.28 0.26
C GLY A 331 -16.41 0.76 0.32
N ILE A 332 -17.43 0.07 -0.18
CA ILE A 332 -17.45 -1.40 -0.23
C ILE A 332 -18.37 -1.91 -1.35
N GLY A 333 -17.94 -2.93 -2.09
CA GLY A 333 -18.81 -3.65 -3.02
C GLY A 333 -19.82 -4.55 -2.29
N ASP A 334 -20.90 -4.91 -2.96
CA ASP A 334 -21.89 -5.87 -2.45
C ASP A 334 -22.37 -6.77 -3.59
N ALA A 335 -21.58 -7.82 -3.86
CA ALA A 335 -21.81 -8.74 -4.97
C ALA A 335 -22.78 -9.87 -4.58
N ASP A 336 -22.74 -10.33 -3.33
CA ASP A 336 -23.46 -11.51 -2.86
C ASP A 336 -24.45 -11.25 -1.71
N GLY A 337 -24.70 -9.98 -1.36
CA GLY A 337 -25.55 -9.58 -0.23
C GLY A 337 -24.84 -9.65 1.13
N ARG A 338 -23.59 -10.12 1.17
CA ARG A 338 -22.74 -10.14 2.38
C ARG A 338 -21.56 -9.19 2.25
N GLY A 339 -20.98 -9.10 1.05
CA GLY A 339 -19.69 -8.48 0.81
C GLY A 339 -19.35 -8.35 -0.68
N ASP A 340 -18.12 -7.94 -0.94
CA ASP A 340 -17.59 -7.79 -2.30
C ASP A 340 -16.88 -9.08 -2.81
N GLY A 341 -17.01 -10.19 -2.09
CA GLY A 341 -16.29 -11.44 -2.32
C GLY A 341 -14.97 -11.56 -1.56
N VAL A 342 -14.52 -10.49 -0.88
CA VAL A 342 -13.35 -10.45 0.01
C VAL A 342 -13.68 -9.78 1.34
N MET A 343 -14.22 -8.58 1.31
CA MET A 343 -14.55 -7.77 2.49
C MET A 343 -16.06 -7.76 2.72
N LEU A 344 -16.47 -7.54 3.96
CA LEU A 344 -17.87 -7.68 4.38
C LEU A 344 -18.56 -6.31 4.52
N VAL A 345 -19.71 -6.15 3.89
CA VAL A 345 -20.54 -4.93 4.00
C VAL A 345 -20.90 -4.66 5.47
N GLY A 346 -21.27 -5.70 6.21
CA GLY A 346 -21.65 -5.59 7.62
C GLY A 346 -20.56 -4.96 8.49
N ASP A 347 -19.30 -5.33 8.24
CA ASP A 347 -18.16 -4.79 8.98
C ASP A 347 -17.89 -3.33 8.60
N VAL A 348 -17.88 -2.99 7.31
CA VAL A 348 -17.62 -1.61 6.84
C VAL A 348 -18.72 -0.66 7.31
N VAL A 349 -20.00 -1.06 7.21
CA VAL A 349 -21.13 -0.27 7.71
C VAL A 349 -21.10 -0.19 9.24
N GLY A 350 -20.71 -1.27 9.93
CA GLY A 350 -20.51 -1.28 11.39
C GLY A 350 -19.44 -0.30 11.84
N LEU A 351 -18.30 -0.26 11.14
CA LEU A 351 -17.22 0.69 11.38
C LEU A 351 -17.69 2.13 11.18
N ALA A 352 -18.39 2.41 10.07
CA ALA A 352 -18.97 3.74 9.81
C ALA A 352 -19.90 4.19 10.94
N ARG A 353 -20.81 3.31 11.39
CA ARG A 353 -21.71 3.59 12.52
C ARG A 353 -20.95 3.85 13.82
N SER A 354 -19.87 3.10 14.08
CA SER A 354 -19.01 3.30 15.25
C SER A 354 -18.27 4.65 15.21
N TYR A 355 -17.83 5.10 14.03
CA TYR A 355 -17.29 6.45 13.89
C TYR A 355 -18.35 7.52 14.10
N CYS A 356 -19.54 7.34 13.51
CA CYS A 356 -20.65 8.25 13.67
C CYS A 356 -21.12 8.40 15.12
N SER A 357 -21.20 7.31 15.89
CA SER A 357 -21.57 7.38 17.31
C SER A 357 -20.53 8.12 18.16
N ARG A 358 -19.29 8.25 17.67
CA ARG A 358 -18.21 9.06 18.27
C ARG A 358 -18.16 10.49 17.75
N GLY A 359 -19.18 10.93 16.99
CA GLY A 359 -19.30 12.29 16.47
C GLY A 359 -18.45 12.59 15.23
N LEU A 360 -17.89 11.57 14.57
CA LEU A 360 -17.09 11.75 13.37
C LEU A 360 -17.97 11.77 12.12
N SER A 361 -17.81 12.81 11.29
CA SER A 361 -18.37 12.83 9.93
C SER A 361 -17.83 11.66 9.11
N THR A 362 -18.73 10.73 8.78
CA THR A 362 -18.38 9.49 8.05
C THR A 362 -19.42 9.20 6.99
N ALA A 363 -19.01 9.19 5.72
CA ALA A 363 -19.82 8.68 4.63
C ALA A 363 -19.53 7.20 4.40
N VAL A 364 -20.55 6.40 4.07
CA VAL A 364 -20.37 5.02 3.63
C VAL A 364 -21.10 4.79 2.30
N HIS A 365 -20.39 4.23 1.33
CA HIS A 365 -20.88 3.94 0.00
C HIS A 365 -20.87 2.42 -0.22
N VAL A 366 -22.03 1.84 -0.52
CA VAL A 366 -22.19 0.41 -0.82
C VAL A 366 -22.53 0.25 -2.29
N TYR A 367 -21.62 -0.33 -3.07
CA TYR A 367 -21.74 -0.52 -4.51
C TYR A 367 -22.43 -1.85 -4.81
N ARG A 368 -23.78 -1.83 -4.80
CA ARG A 368 -24.60 -3.02 -5.00
C ARG A 368 -24.40 -3.65 -6.38
N GLY A 369 -24.19 -4.95 -6.41
CA GLY A 369 -23.94 -5.75 -7.61
C GLY A 369 -22.48 -5.77 -8.06
N ASP A 370 -21.59 -5.04 -7.40
CA ASP A 370 -20.17 -5.03 -7.70
C ASP A 370 -19.36 -5.89 -6.72
N ASP A 371 -18.47 -6.70 -7.29
CA ASP A 371 -17.44 -7.41 -6.54
C ASP A 371 -16.27 -6.49 -6.19
N HIS A 372 -15.28 -7.05 -5.50
CA HIS A 372 -14.13 -6.32 -4.98
C HIS A 372 -13.35 -5.56 -6.07
N LEU A 373 -13.29 -6.08 -7.30
CA LEU A 373 -12.58 -5.41 -8.39
C LEU A 373 -13.48 -4.40 -9.09
N ARG A 374 -14.75 -4.73 -9.30
CA ARG A 374 -15.71 -3.84 -9.98
C ARG A 374 -16.02 -2.60 -9.17
N ALA A 375 -16.04 -2.70 -7.84
CA ALA A 375 -16.30 -1.58 -6.95
C ALA A 375 -15.18 -0.53 -6.92
N PHE A 376 -13.97 -0.86 -7.40
CA PHE A 376 -12.82 0.05 -7.42
C PHE A 376 -13.09 1.34 -8.22
N GLY A 377 -13.70 1.21 -9.41
CA GLY A 377 -14.03 2.34 -10.28
C GLY A 377 -14.98 3.36 -9.66
N PRO A 378 -16.21 2.96 -9.26
CA PRO A 378 -17.16 3.87 -8.61
C PRO A 378 -16.64 4.38 -7.26
N PHE A 379 -15.95 3.56 -6.46
CA PHE A 379 -15.26 4.04 -5.26
C PHE A 379 -14.30 5.18 -5.55
N THR A 380 -13.44 5.01 -6.55
CA THR A 380 -12.43 6.01 -6.89
C THR A 380 -13.06 7.35 -7.28
N ALA A 381 -14.14 7.33 -8.05
CA ALA A 381 -14.86 8.54 -8.44
C ALA A 381 -15.45 9.29 -7.22
N ASP A 382 -16.10 8.55 -6.32
CA ASP A 382 -16.69 9.10 -5.10
C ASP A 382 -15.60 9.62 -4.14
N ALA A 383 -14.55 8.83 -3.93
CA ALA A 383 -13.41 9.16 -3.06
C ALA A 383 -12.69 10.42 -3.55
N TRP A 384 -12.50 10.56 -4.85
CA TRP A 384 -11.91 11.76 -5.43
C TRP A 384 -12.80 13.00 -5.23
N THR A 385 -14.10 12.87 -5.45
CA THR A 385 -15.08 13.93 -5.20
C THR A 385 -15.08 14.36 -3.73
N PHE A 386 -15.04 13.39 -2.82
CA PHE A 386 -14.96 13.60 -1.39
C PHE A 386 -13.69 14.39 -1.00
N LEU A 387 -12.51 13.92 -1.42
CA LEU A 387 -11.24 14.56 -1.10
C LEU A 387 -11.13 15.96 -1.72
N GLN A 388 -11.55 16.15 -2.97
CA GLN A 388 -11.58 17.48 -3.59
C GLN A 388 -12.42 18.49 -2.78
N GLY A 389 -13.57 18.04 -2.26
CA GLY A 389 -14.39 18.85 -1.36
C GLY A 389 -13.63 19.27 -0.09
N ARG A 390 -12.91 18.32 0.53
CA ARG A 390 -12.07 18.58 1.72
C ARG A 390 -10.91 19.53 1.43
N PHE A 391 -10.18 19.32 0.34
CA PHE A 391 -9.13 20.22 -0.11
C PHE A 391 -9.63 21.63 -0.47
N ALA A 392 -10.92 21.77 -0.81
CA ALA A 392 -11.57 23.05 -1.06
C ALA A 392 -12.19 23.67 0.22
N GLY A 393 -11.96 23.08 1.40
CA GLY A 393 -12.50 23.57 2.67
C GLY A 393 -14.01 23.38 2.82
N ARG A 394 -14.65 22.58 1.96
CA ARG A 394 -16.09 22.30 2.08
C ARG A 394 -16.34 21.37 3.27
N PRO A 395 -17.29 21.69 4.16
CA PRO A 395 -17.66 20.80 5.26
C PRO A 395 -18.00 19.41 4.76
N ALA A 396 -17.58 18.39 5.49
CA ALA A 396 -18.08 17.04 5.28
C ALA A 396 -19.54 16.97 5.76
N GLY A 397 -20.37 16.15 5.09
CA GLY A 397 -21.75 15.93 5.51
C GLY A 397 -21.82 15.29 6.90
N GLY A 398 -23.01 15.24 7.48
CA GLY A 398 -23.21 14.46 8.71
C GLY A 398 -23.06 12.97 8.49
N CYS A 399 -23.20 12.24 9.59
CA CYS A 399 -23.75 10.89 9.55
C CYS A 399 -25.27 10.98 9.33
#